data_AF-W2ZDM3-F1
#
_entry.id   AF-W2ZDM3-F1
#
_cell.length_a   1.000
_cell.length_b   1.000
_cell.length_c   1.000
_cell.angle_alpha   90.00
_cell.angle_beta   90.00
_cell.angle_gamma   90.00
#
_symmetry.space_group_name_H-M   'P 1'
#
loop_
_entity.id
_entity.type
_entity.pdbx_description
1 polymer ?
#
loop_
_entity_poly.entity_id
_entity_poly.type
_entity_poly.pdbx_seq_one_letter_code
_entity_poly.pdbx_strand_id
1 'polypeptide(L)'
;ASSAPSNLSTASRNQHVRKHTADDSGSEASWRKRQTRCMNCERLFFKSMSMLSNTEGRFCSLDCKANFEYLTQLQQTMNVEMADSAASSGLFDEIEVKDDTRRS
;
A
#
# COMPACT_ATOMS: atom_id res chain seq x y z
N ALA A 1 -7.92 -2.71 -48.57
CA ALA A 1 -7.16 -2.87 -47.31
C ALA A 1 -7.97 -2.24 -46.20
N SER A 2 -8.50 -3.04 -45.28
CA SER A 2 -9.31 -2.56 -44.16
C SER A 2 -8.40 -2.10 -43.03
N SER A 3 -8.48 -0.81 -42.68
CA SER A 3 -7.79 -0.24 -41.53
C SER A 3 -8.79 -0.05 -40.40
N ALA A 4 -8.61 -0.81 -39.30
CA ALA A 4 -9.36 -0.61 -38.07
C ALA A 4 -8.53 0.28 -37.13
N PRO A 5 -9.11 1.33 -36.51
CA PRO A 5 -8.44 2.06 -35.45
C PRO A 5 -8.61 1.33 -34.12
N SER A 6 -7.50 1.13 -33.40
CA SER A 6 -7.46 0.57 -32.06
C SER A 6 -7.78 1.65 -31.02
N ASN A 7 -8.91 1.49 -30.33
CA ASN A 7 -9.30 2.33 -29.20
C ASN A 7 -8.43 2.02 -27.98
N LEU A 8 -7.56 2.96 -27.60
CA LEU A 8 -6.88 2.96 -26.29
C LEU A 8 -7.72 3.79 -25.32
N SER A 9 -8.38 3.12 -24.38
CA SER A 9 -9.07 3.79 -23.26
C SER A 9 -8.27 3.59 -21.99
N THR A 10 -7.39 4.55 -21.70
CA THR A 10 -6.69 4.65 -20.41
C THR A 10 -7.55 5.48 -19.47
N ALA A 11 -8.25 4.82 -18.55
CA ALA A 11 -8.99 5.49 -17.47
C ALA A 11 -8.56 4.92 -16.11
N SER A 12 -7.44 5.44 -15.60
CA SER A 12 -7.11 5.30 -14.17
C SER A 12 -7.98 6.30 -13.40
N ARG A 13 -9.02 5.79 -12.73
CA ARG A 13 -9.85 6.59 -11.81
C ARG A 13 -9.76 5.98 -10.42
N ASN A 14 -8.76 6.44 -9.67
CA ASN A 14 -8.71 6.27 -8.22
C ASN A 14 -9.88 7.04 -7.59
N GLN A 15 -10.90 6.31 -7.14
CA GLN A 15 -11.89 6.84 -6.21
C GLN A 15 -11.74 6.10 -4.89
N HIS A 16 -10.92 6.70 -4.02
CA HIS A 16 -10.95 6.50 -2.59
C HIS A 16 -12.35 6.85 -2.06
N VAL A 17 -12.76 6.13 -1.02
CA VAL A 17 -13.97 6.32 -0.19
C VAL A 17 -15.27 5.74 -0.75
N ARG A 18 -15.55 4.48 -0.38
CA ARG A 18 -16.91 4.06 -0.03
C ARG A 18 -16.90 3.25 1.26
N LYS A 19 -17.41 3.92 2.29
CA LYS A 19 -17.73 3.45 3.64
C LYS A 19 -18.64 2.22 3.55
N HIS A 20 -18.17 1.05 3.99
CA HIS A 20 -18.98 -0.16 4.07
C HIS A 20 -19.43 -0.38 5.52
N THR A 21 -20.61 0.16 5.86
CA THR A 21 -21.43 -0.39 6.95
C THR A 21 -22.19 -1.58 6.36
N ALA A 22 -21.83 -2.80 6.74
CA ALA A 22 -22.58 -3.99 6.38
C ALA A 22 -22.95 -4.73 7.67
N ASP A 23 -24.09 -4.33 8.24
CA ASP A 23 -24.90 -5.16 9.13
C ASP A 23 -25.94 -5.83 8.22
N ASP A 24 -25.82 -7.14 8.01
CA ASP A 24 -26.87 -7.96 7.39
C ASP A 24 -26.72 -9.40 7.89
N SER A 25 -27.27 -9.65 9.07
CA SER A 25 -27.38 -10.97 9.70
C SER A 25 -28.51 -11.79 9.08
N GLY A 26 -28.27 -12.31 7.87
CA GLY A 26 -29.07 -13.36 7.24
C GLY A 26 -28.17 -14.51 6.84
N SER A 27 -28.58 -15.75 7.15
CA SER A 27 -27.91 -17.02 6.81
C SER A 27 -26.98 -16.90 5.60
N GLU A 28 -25.68 -16.91 5.85
CA GLU A 28 -24.68 -16.65 4.82
C GLU A 28 -24.79 -17.72 3.71
N ALA A 29 -25.24 -17.29 2.52
CA ALA A 29 -25.40 -18.19 1.38
C ALA A 29 -24.10 -18.93 1.08
N SER A 30 -24.18 -20.23 0.75
CA SER A 30 -23.00 -21.11 0.61
C SER A 30 -21.94 -20.60 -0.38
N TRP A 31 -22.34 -19.80 -1.38
CA TRP A 31 -21.42 -19.17 -2.33
C TRP A 31 -20.58 -18.05 -1.72
N ARG A 32 -21.07 -17.33 -0.70
CA ARG A 32 -20.32 -16.27 -0.01
C ARG A 32 -19.12 -16.84 0.75
N LYS A 33 -19.27 -18.03 1.34
CA LYS A 33 -18.18 -18.77 2.02
C LYS A 33 -17.02 -19.15 1.08
N ARG A 34 -17.30 -19.23 -0.23
CA ARG A 34 -16.31 -19.53 -1.28
C ARG A 34 -15.60 -18.29 -1.81
N GLN A 35 -16.05 -17.09 -1.41
CA GLN A 35 -15.42 -15.84 -1.78
C GLN A 35 -14.43 -15.37 -0.70
N THR A 36 -13.52 -14.51 -1.11
CA THR A 36 -12.56 -13.81 -0.25
C THR A 36 -12.25 -12.46 -0.85
N ARG A 37 -11.65 -11.55 -0.08
CA ARG A 37 -11.32 -10.20 -0.53
C ARG A 37 -9.89 -10.15 -1.04
N CYS A 38 -9.67 -9.42 -2.12
CA CYS A 38 -8.33 -9.12 -2.60
C CYS A 38 -7.65 -8.09 -1.70
N MET A 39 -6.39 -8.31 -1.31
CA MET A 39 -5.64 -7.37 -0.48
C MET A 39 -5.28 -6.04 -1.18
N ASN A 40 -5.21 -6.03 -2.52
CA ASN A 40 -4.89 -4.83 -3.29
C ASN A 40 -6.13 -3.97 -3.61
N CYS A 41 -7.20 -4.58 -4.12
CA CYS A 41 -8.37 -3.84 -4.62
C CYS A 41 -9.66 -4.06 -3.82
N GLU A 42 -9.60 -4.87 -2.75
CA GLU A 42 -10.69 -5.18 -1.81
C GLU A 42 -11.95 -5.83 -2.39
N ARG A 43 -11.95 -6.10 -3.70
CA ARG A 43 -13.06 -6.78 -4.39
C ARG A 43 -13.15 -8.23 -3.94
N LEU A 44 -14.39 -8.72 -3.86
CA LEU A 44 -14.68 -10.13 -3.64
C LEU A 44 -14.34 -10.93 -4.89
N PHE A 45 -13.65 -12.04 -4.69
CA PHE A 45 -13.34 -13.00 -5.74
C PHE A 45 -13.42 -14.43 -5.19
N PHE A 46 -13.56 -15.42 -6.07
CA PHE A 46 -13.65 -16.81 -5.66
C PHE A 46 -12.28 -17.37 -5.28
N LYS A 47 -12.18 -18.00 -4.10
CA LYS A 47 -10.94 -18.62 -3.58
C LYS A 47 -10.30 -19.59 -4.58
N SER A 48 -11.10 -20.30 -5.37
CA SER A 48 -10.62 -21.23 -6.40
C SER A 48 -9.88 -20.55 -7.56
N MET A 49 -10.05 -19.23 -7.75
CA MET A 49 -9.34 -18.47 -8.77
C MET A 49 -8.03 -17.87 -8.27
N SER A 50 -7.77 -17.84 -6.95
CA SER A 50 -6.44 -17.49 -6.43
C SER A 50 -5.58 -18.73 -6.32
N MET A 51 -4.77 -19.00 -7.35
CA MET A 51 -3.50 -19.72 -7.14
C MET A 51 -2.44 -18.79 -6.52
N LEU A 52 -2.74 -17.50 -6.42
CA LEU A 52 -1.85 -16.42 -6.00
C LEU A 52 -2.13 -16.06 -4.55
N SER A 53 -1.67 -16.93 -3.64
CA SER A 53 -1.56 -16.61 -2.22
C SER A 53 -0.10 -16.40 -1.87
N ASN A 54 0.21 -15.33 -1.15
CA ASN A 54 1.50 -15.17 -0.47
C ASN A 54 1.26 -15.18 1.05
N THR A 55 2.33 -15.13 1.84
CA THR A 55 2.26 -14.94 3.31
C THR A 55 1.42 -13.71 3.69
N GLU A 56 1.43 -12.69 2.85
CA GLU A 56 0.73 -11.42 3.07
C GLU A 56 -0.77 -11.47 2.75
N GLY A 57 -1.25 -12.45 1.99
CA GLY A 57 -2.68 -12.60 1.71
C GLY A 57 -3.02 -13.14 0.33
N ARG A 58 -4.24 -12.82 -0.12
CA ARG A 58 -4.86 -13.39 -1.34
C ARG A 58 -5.20 -12.30 -2.36
N PHE A 59 -4.95 -12.60 -3.63
CA PHE A 59 -5.10 -11.63 -4.73
C PHE A 59 -5.99 -12.16 -5.85
N CYS A 60 -6.78 -11.28 -6.47
CA CYS A 60 -7.69 -11.64 -7.55
C CYS A 60 -6.99 -11.80 -8.91
N SER A 61 -5.77 -11.28 -9.07
CA SER A 61 -4.96 -11.38 -10.28
C SER A 61 -3.46 -11.21 -9.96
N LEU A 62 -2.59 -11.56 -10.92
CA LEU A 62 -1.15 -11.29 -10.85
C LEU A 62 -0.87 -9.79 -10.73
N ASP A 63 -1.62 -8.96 -11.46
CA ASP A 63 -1.45 -7.51 -11.42
C ASP A 63 -1.73 -6.96 -10.02
N CYS A 64 -2.77 -7.48 -9.36
CA CYS A 64 -3.08 -7.07 -7.98
C CYS A 64 -2.01 -7.53 -6.98
N LYS A 65 -1.37 -8.68 -7.19
CA LYS A 65 -0.26 -9.13 -6.36
C LYS A 65 0.96 -8.21 -6.54
N ALA A 66 1.39 -8.01 -7.78
CA ALA A 66 2.57 -7.19 -8.09
C ALA A 66 2.40 -5.73 -7.64
N ASN A 67 1.20 -5.16 -7.82
CA ASN A 67 0.91 -3.79 -7.38
C ASN A 67 0.97 -3.64 -5.85
N PHE A 68 0.46 -4.63 -5.11
CA PHE A 68 0.55 -4.62 -3.65
C PHE A 68 2.00 -4.69 -3.18
N GLU A 69 2.78 -5.62 -3.73
CA GLU A 69 4.21 -5.77 -3.40
C GLU A 69 4.99 -4.48 -3.67
N TYR A 70 4.70 -3.80 -4.79
CA TYR A 70 5.30 -2.52 -5.13
C TYR A 70 4.94 -1.40 -4.14
N LEU A 71 3.66 -1.26 -3.78
CA LEU A 71 3.21 -0.26 -2.81
C LEU A 71 3.81 -0.51 -1.42
N THR A 72 3.88 -1.78 -0.99
CA THR A 72 4.52 -2.15 0.28
C THR A 72 5.99 -1.76 0.30
N GLN A 73 6.73 -2.00 -0.79
CA GLN A 73 8.14 -1.60 -0.89
C GLN A 73 8.29 -0.07 -0.84
N LEU A 74 7.48 0.68 -1.59
CA LEU A 74 7.51 2.15 -1.55
C LEU A 74 7.25 2.68 -0.14
N GLN A 75 6.28 2.12 0.58
CA GLN A 75 5.98 2.52 1.94
C GLN A 75 7.15 2.21 2.89
N GLN A 76 7.80 1.05 2.75
CA GLN A 76 8.98 0.70 3.53
C GLN A 76 10.13 1.67 3.27
N THR A 77 10.41 2.04 2.01
CA THR A 77 11.45 3.01 1.66
C THR A 77 11.18 4.38 2.29
N MET A 78 9.95 4.90 2.18
CA MET A 78 9.60 6.19 2.80
C MET A 78 9.75 6.17 4.32
N ASN A 79 9.37 5.07 4.98
CA ASN A 79 9.49 4.94 6.43
C ASN A 79 10.96 4.92 6.90
N VAL A 80 11.86 4.33 6.12
CA VAL A 80 13.31 4.31 6.43
C VAL A 80 13.90 5.73 6.30
N GLU A 81 13.61 6.44 5.22
CA GLU A 81 14.12 7.80 5.01
C GLU A 81 13.64 8.80 6.09
N MET A 82 12.41 8.64 6.58
CA MET A 82 11.89 9.44 7.70
C MET A 82 12.53 9.08 9.05
N ALA A 83 12.87 7.81 9.28
CA ALA A 83 13.57 7.39 10.49
C ALA A 83 15.01 7.95 10.54
N ASP A 84 15.71 7.97 9.41
CA ASP A 84 17.08 8.51 9.32
C ASP A 84 17.12 10.03 9.50
N SER A 85 16.09 10.73 9.00
CA SER A 85 15.94 12.19 9.18
C SER A 85 15.65 12.59 10.64
N ALA A 86 14.88 11.78 11.37
CA ALA A 86 14.61 11.99 12.78
C ALA A 86 15.85 11.76 13.66
N ALA A 87 16.70 10.79 13.30
CA ALA A 87 17.96 10.52 13.99
C ALA A 87 19.01 11.64 13.77
N SER A 88 19.02 12.27 12.58
CA SER A 88 19.96 13.35 12.26
C SER A 88 19.63 14.70 12.93
N SER A 89 18.41 14.90 13.44
CA SER A 89 17.96 16.20 13.97
C SER A 89 18.30 16.43 15.45
N GLY A 90 19.01 15.49 16.10
CA GLY A 90 19.32 15.52 17.54
C GLY A 90 20.74 15.95 17.92
N LEU A 91 21.59 16.35 16.98
CA LEU A 91 22.99 16.70 17.24
C LEU A 91 23.27 18.20 17.00
N PHE A 92 22.69 19.06 17.83
CA PHE A 92 23.26 20.39 18.03
C PHE A 92 24.15 20.28 19.27
N ASP A 93 25.45 20.02 19.04
CA ASP A 93 26.44 20.04 20.12
C ASP A 93 26.44 21.42 20.78
N GLU A 94 26.30 21.42 22.10
CA GLU A 94 26.36 22.57 22.98
C GLU A 94 27.76 23.19 22.86
N ILE A 95 27.87 24.33 22.18
CA ILE A 95 29.14 25.06 22.08
C ILE A 95 29.42 25.68 23.46
N GLU A 96 30.09 24.90 24.32
CA GLU A 96 30.61 25.36 25.60
C GLU A 96 31.66 26.46 25.35
N VAL A 97 31.25 27.72 25.44
CA VAL A 97 32.15 28.87 25.41
C VAL A 97 32.88 28.93 26.75
N LYS A 98 34.04 28.29 26.82
CA LYS A 98 34.98 28.44 27.92
C LYS A 98 35.78 29.74 27.72
N ASP A 99 35.39 30.76 28.48
CA ASP A 99 36.09 32.05 28.57
C ASP A 99 37.43 31.86 29.31
N ASP A 100 38.51 31.71 28.54
CA ASP A 100 39.89 31.78 29.03
C ASP A 100 40.36 33.25 28.96
N THR A 101 39.92 34.08 29.91
CA THR A 101 40.53 35.41 30.11
C THR A 101 41.89 35.24 30.80
N ARG A 102 42.97 35.17 30.01
CA ARG A 102 44.35 35.38 30.48
C ARG A 102 45.20 36.20 29.49
N ARG A 103 45.20 37.52 29.67
CA ARG A 103 46.31 38.50 29.44
C ARG A 103 45.71 39.89 29.62
N SER A 104 46.30 40.86 30.30
CA SER A 104 47.68 41.02 30.77
C SER A 104 47.70 42.08 31.87
#